data_AF-A0A7C5T204-F1
#
_entry.id   AF-A0A7C5T204-F1
#
_cell.length_a   1.000
_cell.length_b   1.000
_cell.length_c   1.000
_cell.angle_alpha   90.00
_cell.angle_beta   90.00
_cell.angle_gamma   90.00
#
_symmetry.space_group_name_H-M   'P 1'
#
loop_
_entity.id
_entity.type
_entity.pdbx_description
1 polymer ?
#
loop_
_entity_poly.entity_id
_entity_poly.type
_entity_poly.pdbx_seq_one_letter_code
_entity_poly.pdbx_strand_id
1 'polypeptide(L)'
;MKPVVCTDVRDVHVRLLPKEIEKLTVVDRGAVVDFELETGSLTLKLHRVRVAGVLTGLEKRGGMVEALLSDGDGIARVRAWGELAETLLSFRQGDYLEVLGTLRVYRGEVYIAASIVRKIGSEGFDFYMKMIERDRRVLSELYASGI
;
A
#
# COMPACT_ATOMS: atom_id res chain seq x y z
N MET A 1 13.84 -21.18 18.48
CA MET A 1 12.90 -20.24 17.83
C MET A 1 13.67 -18.93 17.63
N LYS A 2 13.86 -18.44 16.40
CA LYS A 2 14.53 -17.14 16.19
C LYS A 2 13.56 -16.02 16.62
N PRO A 3 14.04 -14.94 17.26
CA PRO A 3 13.18 -13.85 17.70
C PRO A 3 12.57 -13.13 16.49
N VAL A 4 11.25 -12.94 16.49
CA VAL A 4 10.58 -12.06 15.52
C VAL A 4 10.91 -10.63 15.90
N VAL A 5 11.52 -9.88 14.98
CA VAL A 5 11.82 -8.46 15.19
C VAL A 5 10.62 -7.64 14.75
N CYS A 6 10.09 -6.83 15.67
CA CYS A 6 9.01 -5.90 15.39
C CYS A 6 9.58 -4.49 15.24
N THR A 7 9.43 -3.91 14.05
CA THR A 7 9.98 -2.58 13.73
C THR A 7 8.84 -1.60 13.44
N ASP A 8 8.87 -0.45 14.10
CA ASP A 8 7.93 0.64 13.88
C ASP A 8 8.40 1.57 12.77
N VAL A 9 7.63 1.65 11.69
CA VAL A 9 7.91 2.48 10.52
C VAL A 9 6.72 3.36 10.15
N ARG A 10 5.88 3.72 11.13
CA ARG A 10 4.61 4.44 10.91
C ARG A 10 4.74 5.76 10.14
N ASP A 11 5.87 6.44 10.25
CA ASP A 11 6.12 7.72 9.57
C ASP A 11 6.66 7.59 8.13
N VAL A 12 7.03 6.38 7.70
CA VAL A 12 7.63 6.09 6.39
C VAL A 12 6.57 5.52 5.44
N HIS A 13 6.55 5.99 4.18
CA HIS A 13 5.73 5.37 3.15
C HIS A 13 6.39 4.07 2.67
N VAL A 14 6.02 2.96 3.30
CA VAL A 14 6.53 1.63 2.94
C VAL A 14 6.00 1.25 1.56
N ARG A 15 6.90 0.85 0.65
CA ARG A 15 6.50 0.34 -0.67
C ARG A 15 5.92 -1.05 -0.55
N LEU A 16 4.66 -1.17 -0.96
CA LEU A 16 3.91 -2.41 -1.00
C LEU A 16 3.34 -2.65 -2.39
N LEU A 17 3.17 -3.93 -2.71
CA LEU A 17 2.32 -4.39 -3.79
C LEU A 17 0.86 -4.45 -3.34
N PRO A 18 -0.11 -4.28 -4.27
CA PRO A 18 -1.52 -4.55 -4.02
C PRO A 18 -1.78 -5.86 -3.28
N LYS A 19 -1.17 -6.98 -3.71
CA LYS A 19 -1.31 -8.28 -3.02
C LYS A 19 -0.75 -8.34 -1.60
N GLU A 20 0.13 -7.41 -1.22
CA GLU A 20 0.67 -7.33 0.15
C GLU A 20 -0.28 -6.57 1.07
N ILE A 21 -1.12 -5.67 0.54
CA ILE A 21 -2.14 -4.97 1.32
C ILE A 21 -3.17 -5.96 1.88
N GLU A 22 -3.55 -6.97 1.10
CA GLU A 22 -4.49 -8.03 1.52
C GLU A 22 -3.93 -8.92 2.64
N LYS A 23 -2.60 -8.91 2.84
CA LYS A 23 -1.91 -9.69 3.88
C LYS A 23 -1.71 -8.90 5.17
N LEU A 24 -2.13 -7.63 5.22
CA LEU A 24 -2.00 -6.82 6.42
C LEU A 24 -2.87 -7.37 7.54
N THR A 25 -2.27 -7.52 8.71
CA THR A 25 -3.00 -7.79 9.95
C THR A 25 -3.41 -6.46 10.57
N VAL A 26 -4.71 -6.31 10.84
CA VAL A 26 -5.25 -5.16 11.56
C VAL A 26 -5.22 -5.47 13.06
N VAL A 27 -4.47 -4.67 13.82
CA VAL A 27 -4.36 -4.80 15.28
C VAL A 27 -5.15 -3.65 15.90
N ASP A 28 -6.37 -3.93 16.34
CA ASP A 28 -7.23 -2.98 17.04
C ASP A 28 -6.88 -2.92 18.53
N ARG A 29 -6.52 -1.73 19.02
CA ARG A 29 -6.23 -1.43 20.43
C ARG A 29 -7.16 -0.32 20.94
N GLY A 30 -8.44 -0.38 20.57
CA GLY A 30 -9.46 0.57 20.99
C GLY A 30 -9.40 1.87 20.18
N ALA A 31 -8.76 2.91 20.72
CA ALA A 31 -8.65 4.20 20.03
C ALA A 31 -7.59 4.20 18.90
N VAL A 32 -6.74 3.18 18.85
CA VAL A 32 -5.61 3.08 17.92
C VAL A 32 -5.74 1.80 17.10
N VAL A 33 -5.66 1.95 15.78
CA VAL A 33 -5.57 0.85 14.83
C VAL A 33 -4.14 0.83 14.29
N ASP A 34 -3.45 -0.29 14.49
CA ASP A 34 -2.15 -0.55 13.89
C ASP A 34 -2.28 -1.55 12.73
N PHE A 35 -1.39 -1.44 11.74
CA PHE A 35 -1.30 -2.40 10.65
C PHE A 35 0.06 -3.08 10.70
N GLU A 36 0.04 -4.40 10.69
CA GLU A 36 1.22 -5.23 10.73
C GLU A 36 1.38 -6.00 9.43
N LEU A 37 2.59 -5.96 8.85
CA LEU A 37 2.97 -6.78 7.70
C LEU A 37 4.11 -7.71 8.10
N GLU A 38 3.87 -9.01 7.98
CA GLU A 38 4.92 -10.00 8.10
C GLU A 38 5.71 -10.13 6.79
N THR A 39 7.03 -9.94 6.88
CA THR A 39 7.96 -10.10 5.77
C THR A 39 9.11 -11.00 6.21
N GLY A 40 8.92 -12.31 6.02
CA GLY A 40 9.86 -13.32 6.50
C GLY A 40 9.81 -13.41 8.03
N SER A 41 10.90 -13.05 8.69
CA SER A 41 11.05 -13.08 10.16
C SER A 41 10.87 -11.71 10.82
N LEU A 42 10.42 -10.72 10.05
CA LEU A 42 10.25 -9.34 10.51
C LEU A 42 8.78 -8.93 10.39
N THR A 43 8.29 -8.25 11.43
CA THR A 43 6.96 -7.65 11.45
C THR A 43 7.10 -6.14 11.38
N LEU A 44 6.62 -5.53 10.29
CA LEU A 44 6.57 -4.09 10.12
C LEU A 44 5.27 -3.56 10.71
N LYS A 45 5.33 -2.57 11.61
CA LYS A 45 4.19 -1.74 11.98
C LYS A 45 4.17 -0.50 11.10
N LEU A 46 3.14 -0.35 10.28
CA LEU A 46 3.08 0.71 9.27
C LEU A 46 1.71 1.37 9.22
N HIS A 47 1.68 2.67 8.96
CA HIS A 47 0.45 3.42 8.71
C HIS A 47 0.46 4.06 7.32
N ARG A 48 1.65 4.41 6.82
CA ARG A 48 1.84 5.05 5.52
C ARG A 48 2.36 4.06 4.49
N VAL A 49 1.77 4.09 3.31
CA VAL A 49 2.09 3.17 2.21
C VAL A 49 2.31 3.92 0.92
N ARG A 50 3.23 3.39 0.12
CA ARG A 50 3.36 3.68 -1.29
C ARG A 50 2.94 2.41 -2.02
N VAL A 51 2.03 2.52 -2.98
CA VAL A 51 1.52 1.39 -3.77
C VAL A 51 1.48 1.79 -5.23
N ALA A 52 1.84 0.90 -6.12
CA ALA A 52 1.61 1.06 -7.55
C ALA A 52 0.82 -0.13 -8.10
N GLY A 53 0.04 0.12 -9.14
CA GLY A 53 -0.75 -0.90 -9.81
C GLY A 53 -1.50 -0.36 -11.02
N VAL A 54 -2.11 -1.27 -11.77
CA VAL A 54 -2.99 -0.96 -12.88
C VAL A 54 -4.37 -0.60 -12.34
N LEU A 55 -4.94 0.52 -12.78
CA LEU A 55 -6.30 0.90 -12.46
C LEU A 55 -7.28 -0.07 -13.13
N THR A 56 -8.00 -0.87 -12.35
CA THR A 56 -8.97 -1.86 -12.85
C THR A 56 -10.42 -1.47 -12.61
N GLY A 57 -10.66 -0.54 -11.67
CA GLY A 57 -12.01 -0.09 -11.33
C GLY A 57 -12.00 1.31 -10.74
N LEU A 58 -13.08 2.04 -10.97
CA LEU A 58 -13.27 3.39 -10.44
C LEU A 58 -14.75 3.62 -10.15
N GLU A 59 -15.05 4.08 -8.94
CA GLU A 59 -16.43 4.31 -8.50
C GLU A 59 -16.53 5.63 -7.72
N LYS A 60 -17.46 6.52 -8.12
CA LYS A 60 -17.77 7.75 -7.38
C LYS A 60 -18.94 7.52 -6.44
N ARG A 61 -18.76 7.84 -5.16
CA ARG A 61 -19.81 7.77 -4.12
C ARG A 61 -19.83 9.07 -3.32
N GLY A 62 -20.75 9.96 -3.67
CA GLY A 62 -20.81 11.31 -3.09
C GLY A 62 -19.51 12.09 -3.37
N GLY A 63 -18.88 12.63 -2.33
CA GLY A 63 -17.59 13.35 -2.43
C GLY A 63 -16.34 12.46 -2.42
N MET A 64 -16.50 11.13 -2.45
CA MET A 64 -15.41 10.16 -2.42
C MET A 64 -15.34 9.42 -3.76
N VAL A 65 -14.11 9.16 -4.22
CA VAL A 65 -13.85 8.26 -5.35
C VAL A 65 -13.01 7.10 -4.86
N GLU A 66 -13.46 5.88 -5.15
CA GLU A 66 -12.74 4.65 -4.89
C GLU A 66 -12.13 4.13 -6.19
N ALA A 67 -10.83 3.88 -6.18
CA ALA A 67 -10.07 3.26 -7.24
C ALA A 67 -9.58 1.87 -6.80
N LEU A 68 -9.61 0.91 -7.71
CA LEU A 68 -9.04 -0.42 -7.52
C LEU A 68 -7.74 -0.52 -8.31
N LEU A 69 -6.63 -0.76 -7.62
CA LEU A 69 -5.32 -0.97 -8.24
C LEU A 69 -4.93 -2.44 -8.14
N SER A 70 -4.52 -3.04 -9.25
CA SER A 70 -4.09 -4.43 -9.31
C SER A 70 -2.64 -4.57 -9.77
N ASP A 71 -1.93 -5.53 -9.21
CA ASP A 71 -0.63 -6.03 -9.68
C ASP A 71 -0.74 -7.37 -10.44
N GLY A 72 -1.96 -7.81 -10.72
CA GLY A 72 -2.26 -9.12 -11.32
C GLY A 72 -2.53 -10.23 -10.30
N ASP A 73 -2.06 -10.09 -9.06
CA ASP A 73 -2.19 -11.11 -8.01
C ASP A 73 -3.13 -10.68 -6.87
N GLY A 74 -3.32 -9.37 -6.68
CA GLY A 74 -4.19 -8.81 -5.65
C GLY A 74 -4.74 -7.44 -6.02
N ILE A 75 -5.57 -6.88 -5.13
CA ILE A 75 -6.21 -5.58 -5.32
C ILE A 75 -6.04 -4.69 -4.09
N ALA A 76 -5.54 -3.48 -4.32
CA ALA A 76 -5.56 -2.40 -3.34
C ALA A 76 -6.75 -1.46 -3.60
N ARG A 77 -7.54 -1.20 -2.56
CA ARG A 77 -8.59 -0.16 -2.58
C ARG A 77 -7.97 1.18 -2.20
N VAL A 78 -8.12 2.17 -3.07
CA VAL A 78 -7.63 3.53 -2.86
C VAL A 78 -8.84 4.47 -2.83
N ARG A 79 -8.97 5.28 -1.78
CA ARG A 79 -10.02 6.29 -1.65
C ARG A 79 -9.42 7.67 -1.65
N ALA A 80 -10.04 8.58 -2.39
CA ALA A 80 -9.70 9.99 -2.40
C ALA A 80 -10.94 10.86 -2.22
N TRP A 81 -10.70 12.09 -1.77
CA TRP A 81 -11.71 13.14 -1.57
C TRP A 81 -11.21 14.45 -2.20
N GLY A 82 -12.12 15.39 -2.46
CA GLY A 82 -11.78 16.72 -2.97
C GLY A 82 -11.05 16.66 -4.30
N GLU A 83 -9.99 17.47 -4.46
CA GLU A 83 -9.22 17.57 -5.71
C GLU A 83 -8.57 16.25 -6.13
N LEU A 84 -8.16 15.41 -5.17
CA LEU A 84 -7.61 14.08 -5.49
C LEU A 84 -8.69 13.12 -6.03
N ALA A 85 -9.95 13.29 -5.63
CA ALA A 85 -11.06 12.52 -6.20
C ALA A 85 -11.27 12.87 -7.68
N GLU A 86 -11.25 14.17 -8.02
CA GLU A 86 -11.33 14.63 -9.40
C GLU A 86 -10.09 14.22 -10.22
N THR A 87 -8.90 14.22 -9.59
CA THR A 87 -7.68 13.66 -10.21
C THR A 87 -7.84 12.18 -10.55
N LEU A 88 -8.37 11.36 -9.63
CA LEU A 88 -8.64 9.95 -9.90
C LEU A 88 -9.62 9.73 -11.05
N LEU A 89 -10.67 10.57 -11.14
CA LEU A 89 -11.66 10.54 -12.23
C LEU A 89 -11.08 10.90 -13.60
N SER A 90 -9.93 11.57 -13.65
CA SER A 90 -9.25 11.88 -14.91
C SER A 90 -8.49 10.69 -15.51
N PHE A 91 -8.17 9.67 -14.71
CA PHE A 91 -7.47 8.46 -15.17
C PHE A 91 -8.44 7.46 -15.81
N ARG A 92 -7.88 6.54 -16.60
CA ARG A 92 -8.64 5.50 -17.30
C ARG A 92 -8.24 4.12 -16.81
N GLN A 93 -9.19 3.17 -16.86
CA GLN A 93 -8.85 1.77 -16.62
C GLN A 93 -7.72 1.33 -17.56
N GLY A 94 -6.77 0.56 -17.04
CA GLY A 94 -5.52 0.19 -17.70
C GLY A 94 -4.36 1.17 -17.44
N ASP A 95 -4.62 2.35 -16.85
CA ASP A 95 -3.53 3.26 -16.46
C ASP A 95 -2.73 2.69 -15.29
N TYR A 96 -1.40 2.78 -15.39
CA TYR A 96 -0.49 2.47 -14.28
C TYR A 96 -0.37 3.68 -13.37
N LEU A 97 -0.79 3.51 -12.12
CA LEU A 97 -0.82 4.56 -11.12
C LEU A 97 0.12 4.22 -9.97
N GLU A 98 0.68 5.26 -9.37
CA GLU A 98 1.33 5.21 -8.08
C GLU A 98 0.59 6.11 -7.09
N VAL A 99 0.39 5.58 -5.89
CA VAL A 99 -0.33 6.22 -4.80
C VAL A 99 0.54 6.23 -3.56
N LEU A 100 0.63 7.40 -2.92
CA LEU A 100 1.08 7.52 -1.54
C LEU A 100 -0.13 7.84 -0.67
N GLY A 101 -0.27 7.17 0.45
CA GLY A 101 -1.42 7.36 1.31
C GLY A 101 -1.26 6.73 2.69
N THR A 102 -2.32 6.81 3.46
CA THR A 102 -2.40 6.24 4.82
C THR A 102 -3.41 5.10 4.83
N LEU A 103 -3.03 3.98 5.44
CA LEU A 103 -3.91 2.84 5.67
C LEU A 103 -5.04 3.23 6.64
N ARG A 104 -6.24 2.76 6.34
CA ARG A 104 -7.44 2.97 7.13
C ARG A 104 -8.27 1.69 7.10
N VAL A 105 -9.10 1.51 8.12
CA VAL A 105 -10.09 0.44 8.16
C VAL A 105 -11.47 1.07 8.21
N TYR A 106 -12.38 0.56 7.38
CA TYR A 106 -13.79 0.90 7.47
C TYR A 106 -14.63 -0.34 7.23
N ARG A 107 -15.51 -0.67 8.17
CA ARG A 107 -16.36 -1.89 8.14
C ARG A 107 -15.56 -3.18 7.90
N GLY A 108 -14.38 -3.28 8.53
CA GLY A 108 -13.49 -4.44 8.41
C GLY A 108 -12.65 -4.48 7.14
N GLU A 109 -12.81 -3.53 6.22
CA GLU A 109 -12.00 -3.47 4.99
C GLU A 109 -10.86 -2.48 5.12
N VAL A 110 -9.65 -2.93 4.78
CA VAL A 110 -8.46 -2.08 4.64
C VAL A 110 -8.54 -1.31 3.33
N TYR A 111 -8.27 0.00 3.39
CA TYR A 111 -8.13 0.84 2.22
C TYR A 111 -7.04 1.89 2.43
N ILE A 112 -6.58 2.48 1.33
CA ILE A 112 -5.57 3.53 1.31
C ILE A 112 -6.28 4.87 1.12
N ALA A 113 -6.24 5.74 2.13
CA ALA A 113 -6.62 7.13 1.98
C ALA A 113 -5.49 7.87 1.23
N ALA A 114 -5.74 8.21 -0.04
CA ALA A 114 -4.74 8.80 -0.91
C ALA A 114 -4.35 10.22 -0.46
N SER A 115 -3.05 10.50 -0.49
CA SER A 115 -2.46 11.83 -0.30
C SER A 115 -1.82 12.33 -1.59
N ILE A 116 -1.29 11.43 -2.41
CA ILE A 116 -0.73 11.72 -3.74
C ILE A 116 -1.14 10.60 -4.67
N VAL A 117 -1.57 10.95 -5.88
CA VAL A 117 -1.79 9.99 -6.98
C VAL A 117 -1.10 10.52 -8.23
N ARG A 118 -0.37 9.67 -8.94
CA ARG A 118 0.24 10.02 -10.23
C ARG A 118 0.25 8.85 -11.20
N LYS A 119 0.20 9.15 -12.49
CA LYS A 119 0.40 8.18 -13.56
C LYS A 119 1.90 7.92 -13.75
N ILE A 120 2.30 6.65 -13.84
CA ILE A 120 3.71 6.23 -13.94
C ILE A 120 4.05 5.46 -15.22
N GLY A 121 3.04 4.99 -15.97
CA GLY A 121 3.25 4.14 -17.14
C GLY A 121 3.79 2.74 -16.78
N SER A 122 3.89 1.85 -17.77
CA SER A 122 4.36 0.47 -17.58
C SER A 122 5.83 0.42 -17.14
N GLU A 123 6.70 1.22 -17.74
CA GLU A 123 8.13 1.26 -17.36
C GLU A 123 8.33 1.73 -15.91
N GLY A 124 7.55 2.72 -15.48
CA GLY A 124 7.56 3.18 -14.09
C GLY A 124 7.08 2.10 -13.12
N PHE A 125 6.10 1.30 -13.54
CA PHE A 125 5.61 0.17 -12.75
C PHE A 125 6.66 -0.96 -12.68
N ASP A 126 7.33 -1.30 -13.77
CA ASP A 126 8.44 -2.28 -13.77
C ASP A 126 9.58 -1.83 -12.85
N PHE A 127 9.92 -0.54 -12.87
CA PHE A 127 10.90 0.02 -11.95
C PHE A 127 10.43 -0.09 -10.49
N TYR A 128 9.15 0.19 -10.23
CA TYR A 128 8.56 0.06 -8.91
C TYR A 128 8.67 -1.38 -8.36
N MET A 129 8.38 -2.38 -9.20
CA MET A 129 8.53 -3.80 -8.85
C MET A 129 9.96 -4.14 -8.43
N LYS A 130 10.96 -3.74 -9.25
CA LYS A 130 12.39 -3.95 -8.96
C LYS A 130 12.82 -3.30 -7.65
N MET A 131 12.25 -2.13 -7.33
CA MET A 131 12.54 -1.45 -6.08
C MET A 131 11.95 -2.17 -4.86
N ILE A 132 10.75 -2.75 -4.98
CA ILE A 132 10.20 -3.60 -3.91
C ILE A 132 11.07 -4.84 -3.70
N GLU A 133 11.47 -5.53 -4.77
CA GLU A 133 12.36 -6.68 -4.66
C GLU A 133 13.69 -6.33 -3.96
N ARG A 134 14.25 -5.16 -4.29
CA ARG A 134 15.42 -4.63 -3.60
C ARG A 134 15.15 -4.39 -2.11
N ASP A 135 14.05 -3.74 -1.77
CA ASP A 135 13.68 -3.46 -0.37
C ASP A 135 13.53 -4.75 0.43
N ARG A 136 12.81 -5.75 -0.11
CA ARG A 136 12.60 -7.05 0.56
C ARG A 136 13.92 -7.80 0.77
N ARG A 137 14.82 -7.77 -0.21
CA ARG A 137 16.17 -8.34 -0.06
C ARG A 137 16.98 -7.64 1.03
N VAL A 138 17.02 -6.31 1.02
CA VAL A 138 17.76 -5.54 2.05
C VAL A 138 17.19 -5.83 3.45
N LEU A 139 15.87 -5.83 3.62
CA LEU A 139 15.24 -6.16 4.91
C LEU A 139 15.59 -7.58 5.36
N SER A 140 15.64 -8.54 4.43
CA SER A 140 16.00 -9.93 4.73
C SER A 140 17.48 -10.07 5.13
N GLU A 141 18.39 -9.35 4.45
CA GLU A 141 19.83 -9.36 4.73
C GLU A 141 20.19 -8.69 6.05
N LEU A 142 19.55 -7.55 6.37
CA LEU A 142 19.72 -6.85 7.65
C LEU A 142 19.37 -7.78 8.81
N TYR A 143 18.25 -8.49 8.70
CA TYR A 143 17.85 -9.47 9.71
C TYR A 143 18.80 -10.67 9.79
N ALA A 144 19.24 -11.21 8.65
CA ALA A 144 20.19 -12.33 8.64
C ALA A 144 21.52 -11.97 9.33
N SER A 145 21.88 -10.68 9.31
CA SER A 145 23.08 -10.13 9.92
C SER A 145 22.94 -9.84 11.42
N GLY A 146 21.77 -10.08 12.03
CA GLY A 146 21.54 -9.95 13.47
C GLY A 146 21.52 -8.52 13.99
N ILE A 147 21.20 -7.55 13.12
CA ILE A 147 20.91 -6.16 13.48
C ILE A 147 19.42 -6.03 13.81
#